data_AF-A0A399R9W2-F1
#
_entry.id   AF-A0A399R9W2-F1
#
_cell.length_a   1.000
_cell.length_b   1.000
_cell.length_c   1.000
_cell.angle_alpha   90.00
_cell.angle_beta   90.00
_cell.angle_gamma   90.00
#
_symmetry.space_group_name_H-M   'P 1'
#
loop_
_entity.id
_entity.type
_entity.pdbx_description
1 polymer ?
#
loop_
_entity_poly.entity_id
_entity_poly.type
_entity_poly.pdbx_seq_one_letter_code
_entity_poly.pdbx_strand_id
1 'polypeptide(L)'
;MRKVLIAAAILVVGWFALKDWAYTALQGKSDATPEAPDYYFEEVWLSRPTTPTSGGWEVPWGIDLFLIAPPVSTPMPKGAIAADNNVLKDEYEALIEDLGLADQDLVIYAPSYRSPSPASSNSERDHEIKFAQDDIAAAMKRYLSTDNRLRGLVILATPDTEPMLYAALQQLPKSQEFRERFGGVLMPSRKDESRWNDFIGTCSPAFEACARATTLVETTESLSWLTPNLPRKKLSYAGDPGLGDEIATRMQELSNWLDLNAEKPAEPFDTWAADEVVDVAPIRRPNGDEDISGERGD
;
A
#
# COMPACT_ATOMS: atom_id res chain seq x y z
N MET A 1 -42.05 -35.98 -15.14
CA MET A 1 -41.60 -34.58 -15.14
C MET A 1 -41.89 -33.83 -13.83
N ARG A 2 -43.15 -33.70 -13.37
CA ARG A 2 -43.48 -32.95 -12.13
C ARG A 2 -42.76 -33.42 -10.85
N LYS A 3 -42.60 -34.73 -10.64
CA LYS A 3 -41.89 -35.28 -9.46
C LYS A 3 -40.37 -35.04 -9.51
N VAL A 4 -39.77 -35.03 -10.70
CA VAL A 4 -38.34 -34.75 -10.90
C VAL A 4 -38.04 -33.27 -10.65
N LEU A 5 -38.93 -32.38 -11.11
CA LEU A 5 -38.84 -30.94 -10.86
C LEU A 5 -39.00 -30.61 -9.36
N ILE A 6 -39.89 -31.30 -8.65
CA ILE A 6 -40.07 -31.11 -7.20
C ILE A 6 -38.82 -31.60 -6.44
N ALA A 7 -38.26 -32.76 -6.80
CA ALA A 7 -37.03 -33.26 -6.17
C ALA A 7 -35.83 -32.32 -6.43
N ALA A 8 -35.70 -31.80 -7.65
CA ALA A 8 -34.68 -30.79 -7.97
C ALA A 8 -34.89 -29.50 -7.17
N ALA A 9 -36.14 -29.01 -7.04
CA ALA A 9 -36.43 -27.82 -6.25
C ALA A 9 -36.10 -28.01 -4.75
N ILE A 10 -36.39 -29.19 -4.18
CA ILE A 10 -36.05 -29.50 -2.78
C ILE A 10 -34.54 -29.56 -2.58
N LEU A 11 -33.78 -30.14 -3.53
CA LEU A 11 -32.32 -30.17 -3.47
C LEU A 11 -31.72 -28.77 -3.57
N VAL A 12 -32.25 -27.92 -4.45
CA VAL A 12 -31.81 -26.54 -4.61
C VAL A 12 -32.11 -25.73 -3.35
N VAL A 13 -33.34 -25.77 -2.83
CA VAL A 13 -33.71 -25.07 -1.58
C VAL A 13 -32.91 -25.61 -0.39
N GLY A 14 -32.72 -26.92 -0.33
CA GLY A 14 -31.87 -27.59 0.66
C GLY A 14 -30.43 -27.08 0.59
N TRP A 15 -29.83 -27.03 -0.59
CA TRP A 15 -28.48 -26.48 -0.80
C TRP A 15 -28.34 -25.03 -0.33
N PHE A 16 -29.28 -24.15 -0.70
CA PHE A 16 -29.24 -22.76 -0.28
C PHE A 16 -29.36 -22.57 1.23
N ALA A 17 -30.18 -23.37 1.92
CA ALA A 17 -30.32 -23.29 3.38
C ALA A 17 -29.14 -23.93 4.13
N LEU A 18 -28.62 -25.06 3.63
CA LEU A 18 -27.55 -25.81 4.29
C LEU A 18 -26.18 -25.19 4.08
N LYS A 19 -25.92 -24.58 2.91
CA LYS A 19 -24.60 -23.98 2.62
C LYS A 19 -24.27 -22.88 3.62
N ASP A 20 -25.19 -21.93 3.84
CA ASP A 20 -24.92 -20.77 4.70
C ASP A 20 -24.77 -21.18 6.16
N TRP A 21 -25.56 -22.15 6.62
CA TRP A 21 -25.42 -22.75 7.95
C TRP A 21 -24.11 -23.51 8.10
N ALA A 22 -23.72 -24.35 7.12
CA ALA A 22 -22.47 -25.08 7.16
C ALA A 22 -21.25 -24.14 7.17
N TYR A 23 -21.27 -23.08 6.35
CA TYR A 23 -20.19 -22.08 6.30
C TYR A 23 -20.08 -21.28 7.60
N THR A 24 -21.19 -20.79 8.15
CA THR A 24 -21.17 -20.06 9.44
C THR A 24 -20.76 -20.94 10.60
N ALA A 25 -21.17 -22.22 10.61
CA ALA A 25 -20.75 -23.19 11.62
C ALA A 25 -19.26 -23.57 11.50
N LEU A 26 -18.70 -23.63 10.28
CA LEU A 26 -17.29 -23.94 10.05
C LEU A 26 -16.36 -22.75 10.33
N GLN A 27 -16.77 -21.53 9.98
CA GLN A 27 -15.90 -20.36 10.09
C GLN A 27 -15.83 -19.80 11.51
N GLY A 28 -16.88 -19.97 12.32
CA GLY A 28 -16.89 -19.49 13.69
C GLY A 28 -16.74 -17.97 13.81
N LYS A 29 -16.36 -17.51 15.01
CA LYS A 29 -16.03 -16.12 15.30
C LYS A 29 -14.58 -16.10 15.80
N SER A 30 -13.74 -15.21 15.26
CA SER A 30 -12.46 -14.94 15.90
C SER A 30 -12.72 -14.04 17.09
N ASP A 31 -12.60 -14.58 18.31
CA ASP A 31 -12.69 -13.79 19.53
C ASP A 31 -11.36 -13.09 19.88
N ALA A 32 -10.29 -13.41 19.16
CA ALA A 32 -8.99 -12.75 19.29
C ALA A 32 -8.92 -11.52 18.38
N THR A 33 -8.62 -10.36 18.95
CA THR A 33 -8.21 -9.19 18.18
C THR A 33 -6.78 -9.41 17.69
N PRO A 34 -6.52 -9.40 16.37
CA PRO A 34 -5.17 -9.54 15.85
C PRO A 34 -4.25 -8.44 16.37
N GLU A 35 -3.00 -8.82 16.63
CA GLU A 35 -1.94 -7.88 16.99
C GLU A 35 -1.68 -6.88 15.83
N ALA A 36 -1.31 -5.66 16.19
CA ALA A 36 -0.98 -4.65 15.18
C ALA A 36 0.33 -5.05 14.46
N PRO A 37 0.39 -4.97 13.12
CA PRO A 37 1.58 -5.32 12.36
C PRO A 37 2.75 -4.36 12.68
N ASP A 38 3.96 -4.91 12.74
CA ASP A 38 5.20 -4.14 12.80
C ASP A 38 5.85 -4.08 11.41
N TYR A 39 5.68 -2.93 10.75
CA TYR A 39 6.16 -2.67 9.39
C TYR A 39 7.68 -2.58 9.25
N TYR A 40 8.44 -2.80 10.32
CA TYR A 40 9.86 -3.10 10.21
C TYR A 40 10.11 -4.45 9.51
N PHE A 41 9.25 -5.44 9.73
CA PHE A 41 9.37 -6.79 9.18
C PHE A 41 8.75 -6.91 7.80
N GLU A 42 9.32 -7.76 6.95
CA GLU A 42 8.85 -7.99 5.58
C GLU A 42 7.50 -8.72 5.52
N GLU A 43 7.23 -9.58 6.49
CA GLU A 43 6.06 -10.48 6.54
C GLU A 43 4.70 -9.74 6.56
N VAL A 44 4.69 -8.48 6.99
CA VAL A 44 3.48 -7.64 7.04
C VAL A 44 3.34 -6.72 5.82
N TRP A 45 4.23 -6.88 4.83
CA TRP A 45 4.10 -6.26 3.52
C TRP A 45 3.61 -7.30 2.50
N LEU A 46 2.57 -6.94 1.75
CA LEU A 46 2.14 -7.70 0.59
C LEU A 46 3.16 -7.60 -0.54
N SER A 47 3.81 -6.44 -0.64
CA SER A 47 4.97 -6.22 -1.51
C SER A 47 5.88 -5.16 -0.92
N ARG A 48 7.17 -5.47 -0.87
CA ARG A 48 8.24 -4.55 -0.51
C ARG A 48 9.52 -5.04 -1.19
N PRO A 49 10.31 -4.18 -1.83
CA PRO A 49 11.60 -4.57 -2.39
C PRO A 49 12.52 -5.18 -1.32
N THR A 50 13.12 -6.33 -1.62
CA THR A 50 14.03 -7.04 -0.71
C THR A 50 15.42 -6.39 -0.64
N THR A 51 15.81 -5.69 -1.69
CA THR A 51 17.03 -4.88 -1.75
C THR A 51 16.70 -3.39 -1.72
N PRO A 52 17.49 -2.56 -1.01
CA PRO A 52 17.30 -1.11 -1.04
C PRO A 52 17.33 -0.55 -2.47
N THR A 53 16.32 0.23 -2.82
CA THR A 53 16.18 0.88 -4.13
C THR A 53 17.14 2.06 -4.25
N SER A 54 17.49 2.49 -5.47
CA SER A 54 18.32 3.68 -5.67
C SER A 54 17.70 4.92 -5.01
N GLY A 55 18.52 5.86 -4.53
CA GLY A 55 18.00 7.11 -3.96
C GLY A 55 17.47 8.08 -5.02
N GLY A 56 16.69 9.07 -4.60
CA GLY A 56 16.24 10.18 -5.48
C GLY A 56 17.37 11.07 -6.01
N TRP A 57 18.60 10.86 -5.56
CA TRP A 57 19.81 11.51 -6.08
C TRP A 57 20.36 10.87 -7.36
N GLU A 58 19.91 9.67 -7.73
CA GLU A 58 20.33 8.97 -8.95
C GLU A 58 19.50 9.35 -10.20
N VAL A 59 20.06 9.12 -11.40
CA VAL A 59 19.40 9.33 -12.71
C VAL A 59 19.13 7.96 -13.36
N PRO A 60 17.90 7.68 -13.84
CA PRO A 60 16.71 8.52 -13.75
C PRO A 60 16.16 8.61 -12.32
N TRP A 61 15.41 9.68 -12.02
CA TRP A 61 14.81 9.85 -10.70
C TRP A 61 13.83 8.71 -10.42
N GLY A 62 14.14 7.86 -9.44
CA GLY A 62 13.31 6.73 -9.11
C GLY A 62 11.95 7.12 -8.52
N ILE A 63 10.88 6.45 -8.94
CA ILE A 63 9.51 6.66 -8.45
C ILE A 63 9.01 5.35 -7.83
N ASP A 64 8.34 5.46 -6.70
CA ASP A 64 7.71 4.34 -6.01
C ASP A 64 6.19 4.40 -6.17
N LEU A 65 5.58 3.22 -6.24
CA LEU A 65 4.14 3.03 -6.19
C LEU A 65 3.75 2.52 -4.79
N PHE A 66 3.00 3.31 -4.03
CA PHE A 66 2.40 2.85 -2.79
C PHE A 66 0.98 2.37 -3.05
N LEU A 67 0.75 1.07 -2.97
CA LEU A 67 -0.52 0.44 -3.34
C LEU A 67 -1.31 0.05 -2.09
N ILE A 68 -2.52 0.60 -1.94
CA ILE A 68 -3.46 0.23 -0.88
C ILE A 68 -4.39 -0.85 -1.42
N ALA A 69 -4.13 -2.09 -1.03
CA ALA A 69 -4.92 -3.25 -1.45
C ALA A 69 -6.32 -3.22 -0.81
N PRO A 70 -7.33 -3.77 -1.49
CA PRO A 70 -8.70 -3.77 -0.99
C PRO A 70 -8.82 -4.70 0.22
N PRO A 71 -9.86 -4.52 1.06
CA PRO A 71 -10.12 -5.46 2.15
C PRO A 71 -10.42 -6.87 1.62
N VAL A 72 -10.16 -7.88 2.45
CA VAL A 72 -10.44 -9.28 2.11
C VAL A 72 -11.90 -9.43 1.68
N SER A 73 -12.08 -10.06 0.52
CA SER A 73 -13.40 -10.33 -0.03
C SER A 73 -13.77 -11.81 -0.01
N THR A 74 -12.78 -12.69 0.14
CA THR A 74 -12.96 -14.14 0.30
C THR A 74 -13.67 -14.46 1.63
N PRO A 75 -14.60 -15.44 1.64
CA PRO A 75 -15.30 -15.85 2.84
C PRO A 75 -14.37 -16.17 4.02
N MET A 76 -14.49 -15.40 5.11
CA MET A 76 -13.65 -15.51 6.31
C MET A 76 -14.48 -15.40 7.59
N PRO A 77 -13.98 -15.92 8.73
CA PRO A 77 -14.61 -15.75 10.04
C PRO A 77 -14.91 -14.28 10.36
N LYS A 78 -15.91 -14.04 11.20
CA LYS A 78 -16.20 -12.68 11.70
C LYS A 78 -15.04 -12.16 12.57
N GLY A 79 -14.78 -10.86 12.48
CA GLY A 79 -13.70 -10.18 13.19
C GLY A 79 -12.62 -9.67 12.23
N ALA A 80 -11.71 -8.87 12.76
CA ALA A 80 -10.53 -8.44 12.01
C ALA A 80 -9.66 -9.65 11.63
N ILE A 81 -9.25 -9.70 10.38
CA ILE A 81 -8.33 -10.68 9.83
C ILE A 81 -6.91 -10.16 10.06
N ALA A 82 -6.01 -11.01 10.56
CA ALA A 82 -4.63 -10.62 10.83
C ALA A 82 -3.89 -10.20 9.55
N ALA A 83 -2.94 -9.26 9.66
CA ALA A 83 -2.20 -8.72 8.52
C ALA A 83 -1.27 -9.75 7.85
N ASP A 84 -0.81 -10.75 8.59
CA ASP A 84 0.03 -11.85 8.10
C ASP A 84 -0.78 -13.02 7.49
N ASN A 85 -2.10 -12.85 7.35
CA ASN A 85 -2.95 -13.91 6.82
C ASN A 85 -2.71 -14.14 5.32
N ASN A 86 -2.43 -15.38 4.92
CA ASN A 86 -2.17 -15.75 3.53
C ASN A 86 -3.28 -15.34 2.55
N VAL A 87 -4.54 -15.24 2.98
CA VAL A 87 -5.65 -14.81 2.09
C VAL A 87 -5.43 -13.39 1.57
N LEU A 88 -4.85 -12.50 2.38
CA LEU A 88 -4.50 -11.15 1.92
C LEU A 88 -3.43 -11.18 0.83
N LYS A 89 -2.45 -12.09 0.97
CA LYS A 89 -1.39 -12.28 -0.02
C LYS A 89 -1.93 -12.86 -1.33
N ASP A 90 -2.74 -13.91 -1.24
CA ASP A 90 -3.35 -14.55 -2.41
C ASP A 90 -4.26 -13.57 -3.18
N GLU A 91 -5.08 -12.77 -2.49
CA GLU A 91 -5.92 -11.75 -3.14
C GLU A 91 -5.09 -10.59 -3.72
N TYR A 92 -3.97 -10.24 -3.09
CA TYR A 92 -3.06 -9.22 -3.62
C TYR A 92 -2.35 -9.69 -4.89
N GLU A 93 -1.87 -10.94 -4.94
CA GLU A 93 -1.23 -11.50 -6.12
C GLU A 93 -2.20 -11.50 -7.32
N ALA A 94 -3.45 -11.94 -7.10
CA ALA A 94 -4.49 -11.86 -8.11
C ALA A 94 -4.79 -10.42 -8.56
N LEU A 95 -4.83 -9.47 -7.61
CA LEU A 95 -5.01 -8.06 -7.93
C LEU A 95 -3.87 -7.51 -8.80
N ILE A 96 -2.61 -7.84 -8.51
CA ILE A 96 -1.45 -7.37 -9.28
C ILE A 96 -1.50 -7.89 -10.72
N GLU A 97 -1.91 -9.14 -10.91
CA GLU A 97 -2.16 -9.73 -12.23
C GLU A 97 -3.31 -9.01 -12.95
N ASP A 98 -4.46 -8.84 -12.28
CA ASP A 98 -5.65 -8.18 -12.84
C ASP A 98 -5.40 -6.71 -13.23
N LEU A 99 -4.50 -6.02 -12.52
CA LEU A 99 -4.09 -4.65 -12.82
C LEU A 99 -3.03 -4.57 -13.94
N GLY A 100 -2.45 -5.70 -14.35
CA GLY A 100 -1.34 -5.74 -15.30
C GLY A 100 -0.04 -5.13 -14.74
N LEU A 101 0.12 -5.13 -13.41
CA LEU A 101 1.30 -4.59 -12.73
C LEU A 101 2.44 -5.61 -12.63
N ALA A 102 2.13 -6.91 -12.74
CA ALA A 102 3.13 -7.98 -12.70
C ALA A 102 4.18 -7.87 -13.82
N ASP A 103 3.77 -7.37 -14.98
CA ASP A 103 4.62 -7.24 -16.18
C ASP A 103 5.38 -5.90 -16.24
N GLN A 104 5.16 -5.01 -15.27
CA GLN A 104 5.75 -3.68 -15.23
C GLN A 104 6.99 -3.66 -14.34
N ASP A 105 8.05 -2.97 -14.76
CA ASP A 105 9.25 -2.76 -13.95
C ASP A 105 9.03 -1.60 -12.95
N LEU A 106 8.18 -1.85 -11.96
CA LEU A 106 7.78 -0.85 -10.95
C LEU A 106 8.26 -1.26 -9.57
N VAL A 107 8.68 -0.25 -8.80
CA VAL A 107 8.97 -0.41 -7.37
C VAL A 107 7.67 -0.26 -6.59
N ILE A 108 7.10 -1.37 -6.11
CA ILE A 108 5.82 -1.39 -5.41
C ILE A 108 6.04 -1.59 -3.91
N TYR A 109 5.39 -0.74 -3.11
CA TYR A 109 5.20 -0.90 -1.68
C TYR A 109 3.72 -1.08 -1.40
N ALA A 110 3.32 -2.28 -0.99
CA ALA A 110 1.96 -2.61 -0.65
C ALA A 110 1.93 -3.14 0.80
N PRO A 111 1.51 -2.35 1.79
CA PRO A 111 1.38 -2.85 3.15
C PRO A 111 0.19 -3.80 3.28
N SER A 112 0.36 -4.86 4.05
CA SER A 112 -0.79 -5.60 4.59
C SER A 112 -1.35 -4.84 5.79
N TYR A 113 -2.55 -5.18 6.25
CA TYR A 113 -3.20 -4.55 7.39
C TYR A 113 -4.25 -5.47 8.00
N ARG A 114 -4.70 -5.16 9.22
CA ARG A 114 -5.80 -5.91 9.85
C ARG A 114 -7.10 -5.64 9.10
N SER A 115 -7.46 -6.59 8.24
CA SER A 115 -8.50 -6.39 7.25
C SER A 115 -9.90 -6.68 7.82
N PRO A 116 -10.91 -5.86 7.52
CA PRO A 116 -12.26 -6.13 7.96
C PRO A 116 -12.88 -7.32 7.22
N SER A 117 -13.41 -8.28 7.96
CA SER A 117 -13.97 -9.51 7.37
C SER A 117 -15.23 -9.21 6.54
N PRO A 118 -15.45 -9.93 5.41
CA PRO A 118 -16.68 -9.82 4.64
C PRO A 118 -17.91 -10.39 5.38
N ALA A 119 -17.69 -11.19 6.42
CA ALA A 119 -18.75 -11.72 7.29
C ALA A 119 -19.18 -10.74 8.40
N SER A 120 -18.40 -9.69 8.66
CA SER A 120 -18.66 -8.71 9.72
C SER A 120 -19.91 -7.87 9.43
N SER A 121 -20.67 -7.55 10.49
CA SER A 121 -21.77 -6.59 10.38
C SER A 121 -21.25 -5.17 10.15
N ASN A 122 -22.10 -4.23 9.71
CA ASN A 122 -21.67 -2.86 9.45
C ASN A 122 -21.01 -2.20 10.68
N SER A 123 -21.56 -2.38 11.89
CA SER A 123 -21.00 -1.80 13.11
C SER A 123 -19.66 -2.41 13.53
N GLU A 124 -19.48 -3.72 13.31
CA GLU A 124 -18.19 -4.40 13.56
C GLU A 124 -17.15 -3.93 12.54
N ARG A 125 -17.56 -3.84 11.28
CA ARG A 125 -16.71 -3.37 10.17
C ARG A 125 -16.22 -1.95 10.37
N ASP A 126 -17.05 -1.04 10.88
CA ASP A 126 -16.62 0.34 11.19
C ASP A 126 -15.49 0.37 12.25
N HIS A 127 -15.47 -0.58 13.17
CA HIS A 127 -14.39 -0.73 14.15
C HIS A 127 -13.14 -1.35 13.52
N GLU A 128 -13.32 -2.39 12.71
CA GLU A 128 -12.23 -3.07 12.00
C GLU A 128 -11.53 -2.15 10.98
N ILE A 129 -12.29 -1.28 10.31
CA ILE A 129 -11.74 -0.25 9.40
C ILE A 129 -10.79 0.68 10.15
N LYS A 130 -11.04 1.01 11.42
CA LYS A 130 -10.12 1.85 12.20
C LYS A 130 -8.77 1.17 12.41
N PHE A 131 -8.76 -0.15 12.64
CA PHE A 131 -7.49 -0.90 12.68
C PHE A 131 -6.75 -0.81 11.35
N ALA A 132 -7.45 -1.00 10.23
CA ALA A 132 -6.86 -0.84 8.90
C ALA A 132 -6.30 0.58 8.66
N GLN A 133 -6.98 1.63 9.15
CA GLN A 133 -6.50 3.01 9.06
C GLN A 133 -5.23 3.24 9.87
N ASP A 134 -5.20 2.78 11.13
CA ASP A 134 -4.03 2.91 12.01
C ASP A 134 -2.81 2.16 11.43
N ASP A 135 -3.06 0.97 10.90
CA ASP A 135 -2.05 0.10 10.27
C ASP A 135 -1.47 0.77 9.01
N ILE A 136 -2.32 1.26 8.11
CA ILE A 136 -1.87 1.96 6.89
C ILE A 136 -1.13 3.27 7.20
N ALA A 137 -1.56 4.00 8.22
CA ALA A 137 -0.82 5.18 8.69
C ALA A 137 0.57 4.80 9.21
N ALA A 138 0.68 3.73 10.00
CA ALA A 138 1.96 3.23 10.49
C ALA A 138 2.88 2.78 9.33
N ALA A 139 2.33 2.06 8.35
CA ALA A 139 3.05 1.64 7.14
C ALA A 139 3.59 2.83 6.34
N MET A 140 2.74 3.82 6.06
CA MET A 140 3.13 5.00 5.30
C MET A 140 4.23 5.77 6.03
N LYS A 141 4.12 5.93 7.34
CA LYS A 141 5.15 6.57 8.16
C LYS A 141 6.49 5.83 8.07
N ARG A 142 6.46 4.50 8.17
CA ARG A 142 7.65 3.63 8.08
C ARG A 142 8.27 3.63 6.69
N TYR A 143 7.45 3.64 5.65
CA TYR A 143 7.90 3.78 4.26
C TYR A 143 8.61 5.13 4.06
N LEU A 144 7.98 6.24 4.44
CA LEU A 144 8.54 7.58 4.28
C LEU A 144 9.86 7.78 5.04
N SER A 145 10.00 7.18 6.23
CA SER A 145 11.17 7.38 7.08
C SER A 145 12.42 6.62 6.62
N THR A 146 12.25 5.56 5.83
CA THR A 146 13.34 4.58 5.64
C THR A 146 13.42 4.05 4.22
N ASP A 147 12.29 3.81 3.56
CA ASP A 147 12.26 3.18 2.25
C ASP A 147 12.15 4.19 1.09
N ASN A 148 11.47 5.33 1.27
CA ASN A 148 11.29 6.32 0.20
C ASN A 148 12.62 6.87 -0.35
N ARG A 149 13.69 6.99 0.47
CA ARG A 149 15.03 7.45 0.04
C ARG A 149 15.02 8.69 -0.89
N LEU A 150 14.14 9.65 -0.61
CA LEU A 150 13.93 10.85 -1.42
C LEU A 150 13.47 10.60 -2.87
N ARG A 151 12.96 9.41 -3.19
CA ARG A 151 12.33 9.02 -4.47
C ARG A 151 10.96 9.69 -4.63
N GLY A 152 10.45 9.74 -5.86
CA GLY A 152 9.08 10.17 -6.10
C GLY A 152 8.05 9.16 -5.58
N LEU A 153 6.83 9.62 -5.31
CA LEU A 153 5.76 8.77 -4.78
C LEU A 153 4.48 8.95 -5.57
N VAL A 154 3.91 7.85 -6.06
CA VAL A 154 2.52 7.77 -6.54
C VAL A 154 1.75 6.83 -5.62
N ILE A 155 0.53 7.20 -5.22
CA ILE A 155 -0.34 6.31 -4.42
C ILE A 155 -1.42 5.73 -5.31
N LEU A 156 -1.61 4.42 -5.29
CA LEU A 156 -2.73 3.73 -5.92
C LEU A 156 -3.69 3.23 -4.84
N ALA A 157 -4.91 3.76 -4.84
CA ALA A 157 -6.01 3.30 -4.00
C ALA A 157 -6.96 2.42 -4.82
N THR A 158 -7.29 1.24 -4.31
CA THR A 158 -8.24 0.31 -4.94
C THR A 158 -9.67 0.56 -4.42
N PRO A 159 -10.71 -0.11 -4.96
CA PRO A 159 -12.08 0.04 -4.44
C PRO A 159 -12.16 -0.29 -2.94
N ASP A 160 -13.11 0.34 -2.23
CA ASP A 160 -13.31 0.19 -0.78
C ASP A 160 -12.11 0.54 0.14
N THR A 161 -11.11 1.31 -0.35
CA THR A 161 -9.94 1.72 0.44
C THR A 161 -9.91 3.19 0.87
N GLU A 162 -10.98 3.96 0.67
CA GLU A 162 -11.02 5.39 1.00
C GLU A 162 -10.59 5.71 2.43
N PRO A 163 -11.08 5.01 3.48
CA PRO A 163 -10.68 5.31 4.85
C PRO A 163 -9.17 5.16 5.06
N MET A 164 -8.57 4.14 4.43
CA MET A 164 -7.13 3.86 4.50
C MET A 164 -6.33 4.87 3.69
N LEU A 165 -6.82 5.28 2.51
CA LEU A 165 -6.23 6.37 1.74
C LEU A 165 -6.23 7.67 2.55
N TYR A 166 -7.32 7.98 3.24
CA TYR A 166 -7.39 9.13 4.16
C TYR A 166 -6.27 9.06 5.21
N ALA A 167 -6.06 7.89 5.82
CA ALA A 167 -5.04 7.68 6.85
C ALA A 167 -3.60 7.80 6.29
N ALA A 168 -3.32 7.25 5.12
CA ALA A 168 -2.03 7.34 4.44
C ALA A 168 -1.67 8.81 4.12
N LEU A 169 -2.60 9.54 3.50
CA LEU A 169 -2.41 10.93 3.09
C LEU A 169 -2.14 11.88 4.26
N GLN A 170 -2.67 11.59 5.46
CA GLN A 170 -2.37 12.37 6.68
C GLN A 170 -0.89 12.28 7.10
N GLN A 171 -0.18 11.23 6.72
CA GLN A 171 1.23 11.05 7.04
C GLN A 171 2.15 11.76 6.05
N LEU A 172 1.64 12.20 4.90
CA LEU A 172 2.47 12.82 3.88
C LEU A 172 3.04 14.16 4.35
N PRO A 173 4.36 14.40 4.19
CA PRO A 173 4.96 15.67 4.49
C PRO A 173 4.30 16.83 3.74
N LYS A 174 4.25 18.00 4.38
CA LYS A 174 3.76 19.24 3.76
C LYS A 174 4.89 20.11 3.19
N SER A 175 6.14 19.65 3.30
CA SER A 175 7.30 20.37 2.74
C SER A 175 7.22 20.43 1.23
N GLN A 176 7.62 21.57 0.66
CA GLN A 176 7.62 21.77 -0.79
C GLN A 176 8.47 20.70 -1.49
N GLU A 177 9.65 20.38 -0.96
CA GLU A 177 10.55 19.33 -1.45
C GLU A 177 9.88 17.96 -1.60
N PHE A 178 8.98 17.60 -0.68
CA PHE A 178 8.22 16.35 -0.80
C PHE A 178 7.10 16.50 -1.83
N ARG A 179 6.40 17.64 -1.83
CA ARG A 179 5.25 17.88 -2.72
C ARG A 179 5.65 17.93 -4.19
N GLU A 180 6.84 18.41 -4.52
CA GLU A 180 7.39 18.36 -5.88
C GLU A 180 7.65 16.93 -6.37
N ARG A 181 7.94 16.00 -5.45
CA ARG A 181 8.19 14.57 -5.71
C ARG A 181 6.94 13.70 -5.62
N PHE A 182 5.83 14.26 -5.16
CA PHE A 182 4.58 13.52 -4.98
C PHE A 182 3.76 13.58 -6.27
N GLY A 183 3.57 12.44 -6.93
CA GLY A 183 2.80 12.31 -8.18
C GLY A 183 1.29 12.20 -8.00
N GLY A 184 0.78 12.35 -6.77
CA GLY A 184 -0.65 12.30 -6.51
C GLY A 184 -1.18 10.88 -6.30
N VAL A 185 -2.51 10.76 -6.42
CA VAL A 185 -3.29 9.57 -6.11
C VAL A 185 -4.06 9.11 -7.34
N LEU A 186 -3.92 7.82 -7.65
CA LEU A 186 -4.73 7.08 -8.61
C LEU A 186 -5.85 6.35 -7.86
N MET A 187 -7.10 6.53 -8.29
CA MET A 187 -8.26 5.98 -7.59
C MET A 187 -9.39 5.55 -8.55
N PRO A 188 -10.32 4.67 -8.17
CA PRO A 188 -11.35 4.17 -9.08
C PRO A 188 -12.30 5.27 -9.59
N SER A 189 -12.63 5.23 -10.89
CA SER A 189 -13.42 6.25 -11.62
C SER A 189 -14.82 6.60 -11.09
N ARG A 190 -15.42 5.76 -10.24
CA ARG A 190 -16.76 6.02 -9.66
C ARG A 190 -16.75 7.01 -8.51
N LYS A 191 -15.60 7.58 -8.16
CA LYS A 191 -15.43 8.46 -7.00
C LYS A 191 -15.27 9.91 -7.46
N ASP A 192 -15.89 10.82 -6.72
CA ASP A 192 -15.84 12.25 -6.99
C ASP A 192 -14.41 12.78 -6.75
N GLU A 193 -13.64 12.95 -7.82
CA GLU A 193 -12.26 13.47 -7.79
C GLU A 193 -12.17 14.82 -7.07
N SER A 194 -13.20 15.66 -7.19
CA SER A 194 -13.21 17.01 -6.63
C SER A 194 -13.15 17.00 -5.11
N ARG A 195 -13.77 15.99 -4.47
CA ARG A 195 -13.73 15.79 -3.01
C ARG A 195 -12.32 15.46 -2.52
N TRP A 196 -11.49 14.84 -3.35
CA TRP A 196 -10.16 14.40 -2.97
C TRP A 196 -9.10 15.47 -3.14
N ASN A 197 -9.29 16.41 -4.08
CA ASN A 197 -8.30 17.47 -4.33
C ASN A 197 -7.97 18.29 -3.08
N ASP A 198 -8.99 18.70 -2.31
CA ASP A 198 -8.78 19.46 -1.06
C ASP A 198 -7.98 18.66 -0.02
N PHE A 199 -8.20 17.35 0.02
CA PHE A 199 -7.60 16.49 1.02
C PHE A 199 -6.17 16.07 0.66
N ILE A 200 -5.92 15.78 -0.62
CA ILE A 200 -4.59 15.46 -1.14
C ILE A 200 -3.69 16.68 -1.03
N GLY A 201 -4.23 17.87 -1.28
CA GLY A 201 -3.49 19.13 -1.34
C GLY A 201 -2.67 19.22 -2.62
N THR A 202 -1.49 19.80 -2.54
CA THR A 202 -0.60 19.96 -3.70
C THR A 202 0.16 18.67 -4.02
N CYS A 203 0.49 18.50 -5.29
CA CYS A 203 1.36 17.47 -5.83
C CYS A 203 2.33 18.12 -6.82
N SER A 204 3.15 17.31 -7.45
CA SER A 204 4.16 17.73 -8.41
C SER A 204 3.55 18.59 -9.53
N PRO A 205 4.20 19.70 -9.93
CA PRO A 205 3.82 20.46 -11.11
C PRO A 205 3.90 19.69 -12.42
N ALA A 206 4.44 18.46 -12.40
CA ALA A 206 4.35 17.51 -13.51
C ALA A 206 2.89 17.22 -13.92
N PHE A 207 1.92 17.41 -13.02
CA PHE A 207 0.52 17.06 -13.25
C PHE A 207 -0.42 18.22 -12.94
N GLU A 208 -1.44 18.39 -13.78
CA GLU A 208 -2.51 19.38 -13.56
C GLU A 208 -3.44 18.99 -12.40
N ALA A 209 -3.59 17.69 -12.15
CA ALA A 209 -4.45 17.14 -11.12
C ALA A 209 -3.73 16.12 -10.24
N CYS A 210 -3.95 16.25 -8.94
CA CYS A 210 -3.37 15.39 -7.91
C CYS A 210 -4.19 14.12 -7.65
N ALA A 211 -5.50 14.16 -7.92
CA ALA A 211 -6.33 12.97 -8.04
C ALA A 211 -6.55 12.64 -9.51
N ARG A 212 -6.47 11.36 -9.87
CA ARG A 212 -6.86 10.88 -11.21
C ARG A 212 -7.65 9.59 -11.09
N ALA A 213 -8.81 9.55 -11.74
CA ALA A 213 -9.58 8.34 -11.93
C ALA A 213 -8.80 7.29 -12.74
N THR A 214 -8.88 6.03 -12.31
CA THR A 214 -8.45 4.85 -13.03
C THR A 214 -9.65 4.10 -13.58
N THR A 215 -9.40 3.26 -14.58
CA THR A 215 -10.37 2.33 -15.16
C THR A 215 -10.69 1.14 -14.25
N LEU A 216 -10.05 1.07 -13.06
CA LEU A 216 -10.26 0.01 -12.09
C LEU A 216 -11.71 -0.02 -11.62
N VAL A 217 -12.38 -1.15 -11.83
CA VAL A 217 -13.74 -1.40 -11.38
C VAL A 217 -13.81 -2.64 -10.50
N GLU A 218 -14.65 -2.58 -9.48
CA GLU A 218 -15.05 -3.76 -8.71
C GLU A 218 -16.22 -4.46 -9.39
N THR A 219 -16.17 -5.78 -9.41
CA THR A 219 -17.23 -6.65 -9.94
C THR A 219 -17.57 -7.72 -8.91
N THR A 220 -18.85 -7.98 -8.69
CA THR A 220 -19.27 -9.10 -7.83
C THR A 220 -19.20 -10.40 -8.62
N GLU A 221 -18.54 -11.42 -8.09
CA GLU A 221 -18.42 -12.71 -8.79
C GLU A 221 -19.79 -13.35 -9.09
N SER A 222 -19.92 -13.92 -10.30
CA SER A 222 -21.17 -14.48 -10.84
C SER A 222 -21.58 -15.83 -10.26
N LEU A 223 -20.67 -16.54 -9.58
CA LEU A 223 -20.90 -17.86 -8.98
C LEU A 223 -21.46 -17.80 -7.54
N SER A 224 -22.30 -16.79 -7.26
CA SER A 224 -22.86 -16.54 -5.91
C SER A 224 -23.76 -17.66 -5.36
N TRP A 225 -24.08 -18.68 -6.16
CA TRP A 225 -24.86 -19.85 -5.73
C TRP A 225 -24.00 -20.94 -5.05
N LEU A 226 -22.68 -20.92 -5.27
CA LEU A 226 -21.70 -21.83 -4.64
C LEU A 226 -21.09 -21.23 -3.37
N THR A 227 -21.04 -19.91 -3.25
CA THR A 227 -20.46 -19.20 -2.11
C THR A 227 -21.52 -18.90 -1.03
N PRO A 228 -21.13 -18.74 0.24
CA PRO A 228 -22.07 -18.35 1.29
C PRO A 228 -22.66 -16.95 1.03
N ASN A 229 -23.91 -16.73 1.45
CA ASN A 229 -24.48 -15.38 1.49
C ASN A 229 -23.85 -14.59 2.64
N LEU A 230 -22.81 -13.83 2.33
CA LEU A 230 -22.17 -12.93 3.26
C LEU A 230 -22.75 -11.51 3.14
N PRO A 231 -22.70 -10.69 4.21
CA PRO A 231 -23.04 -9.27 4.16
C PRO A 231 -22.29 -8.53 3.04
N ARG A 232 -21.02 -8.89 2.81
CA ARG A 232 -20.22 -8.46 1.66
C ARG A 232 -19.90 -9.63 0.77
N LYS A 233 -20.24 -9.52 -0.51
CA LYS A 233 -19.95 -10.55 -1.51
C LYS A 233 -18.47 -10.50 -1.87
N LYS A 234 -17.93 -11.64 -2.29
CA LYS A 234 -16.62 -11.72 -2.92
C LYS A 234 -16.57 -10.80 -4.14
N LEU A 235 -15.48 -10.06 -4.25
CA LEU A 235 -15.24 -9.10 -5.31
C LEU A 235 -14.09 -9.62 -6.18
N SER A 236 -14.20 -9.38 -7.47
CA SER A 236 -13.11 -9.45 -8.44
C SER A 236 -12.84 -8.05 -8.96
N TYR A 237 -11.58 -7.75 -9.20
CA TYR A 237 -11.16 -6.44 -9.68
C TYR A 237 -10.80 -6.56 -11.15
N ALA A 238 -11.20 -5.58 -11.95
CA ALA A 238 -10.85 -5.55 -13.36
C ALA A 238 -10.41 -4.14 -13.71
N GLY A 239 -9.22 -4.01 -14.29
CA GLY A 239 -8.82 -2.81 -15.02
C GLY A 239 -9.13 -2.98 -16.51
N ASP A 240 -9.28 -1.87 -17.24
CA ASP A 240 -9.20 -1.94 -18.69
C ASP A 240 -7.78 -2.43 -19.08
N PRO A 241 -7.63 -3.20 -20.17
CA PRO A 241 -6.33 -3.55 -20.71
C PRO A 241 -5.48 -2.29 -20.89
N GLY A 242 -4.32 -2.23 -20.23
CA GLY A 242 -3.41 -1.08 -20.26
C GLY A 242 -3.39 -0.22 -18.99
N LEU A 243 -4.17 -0.53 -17.94
CA LEU A 243 -4.08 0.21 -16.66
C LEU A 243 -2.64 0.20 -16.08
N GLY A 244 -1.95 -0.93 -16.13
CA GLY A 244 -0.53 -1.02 -15.75
C GLY A 244 0.34 -0.05 -16.56
N ASP A 245 0.13 0.05 -17.88
CA ASP A 245 0.85 0.98 -18.75
C ASP A 245 0.51 2.45 -18.43
N GLU A 246 -0.73 2.76 -18.07
CA GLU A 246 -1.14 4.10 -17.63
C GLU A 246 -0.42 4.52 -16.34
N ILE A 247 -0.32 3.59 -15.38
CA ILE A 247 0.41 3.81 -14.12
C ILE A 247 1.90 4.01 -14.39
N ALA A 248 2.50 3.12 -15.20
CA ALA A 248 3.91 3.22 -15.58
C ALA A 248 4.21 4.52 -16.33
N THR A 249 3.34 4.93 -17.26
CA THR A 249 3.45 6.21 -17.99
C THR A 249 3.44 7.38 -17.03
N ARG A 250 2.51 7.41 -16.06
CA ARG A 250 2.46 8.48 -15.05
C ARG A 250 3.74 8.53 -14.22
N MET A 251 4.26 7.38 -13.80
CA MET A 251 5.52 7.33 -13.05
C MET A 251 6.68 7.83 -13.89
N GLN A 252 6.76 7.44 -15.17
CA GLN A 252 7.79 7.93 -16.09
C GLN A 252 7.70 9.44 -16.32
N GLU A 253 6.49 10.00 -16.47
CA GLU A 253 6.27 11.44 -16.59
C GLU A 253 6.79 12.19 -15.37
N LEU A 254 6.51 11.69 -14.16
CA LEU A 254 7.04 12.27 -12.92
C LEU A 254 8.57 12.17 -12.86
N SER A 255 9.13 11.01 -13.18
CA SER A 255 10.58 10.77 -13.21
C SER A 255 11.28 11.79 -14.12
N ASN A 256 10.80 11.91 -15.35
CA ASN A 256 11.34 12.84 -16.34
C ASN A 256 11.21 14.30 -15.89
N TRP A 257 10.07 14.67 -15.29
CA TRP A 257 9.88 16.03 -14.80
C TRP A 257 10.85 16.36 -13.67
N LEU A 258 11.05 15.44 -12.73
CA LEU A 258 11.98 15.61 -11.61
C LEU A 258 13.42 15.77 -12.09
N ASP A 259 13.88 14.93 -13.02
CA ASP A 259 15.23 15.03 -13.57
C ASP A 259 15.49 16.35 -14.31
N LEU A 260 14.46 16.97 -14.89
CA LEU A 260 14.58 18.21 -15.67
C LEU A 260 14.36 19.48 -14.85
N ASN A 261 13.57 19.43 -13.77
CA ASN A 261 13.07 20.63 -13.09
C ASN A 261 13.35 20.67 -11.58
N ALA A 262 13.51 19.52 -10.92
CA ALA A 262 13.74 19.49 -9.48
C ALA A 262 15.23 19.48 -9.15
N GLU A 263 15.59 20.12 -8.04
CA GLU A 263 16.95 20.04 -7.52
C GLU A 263 17.19 18.65 -6.95
N LYS A 264 18.24 17.96 -7.44
CA LYS A 264 18.59 16.64 -6.92
C LYS A 264 19.10 16.77 -5.49
N PRO A 265 18.58 15.95 -4.56
CA PRO A 265 19.14 15.90 -3.23
C PRO A 265 20.58 15.38 -3.30
N ALA A 266 21.42 15.82 -2.36
CA ALA A 266 22.71 15.18 -2.17
C ALA A 266 22.52 13.74 -1.68
N GLU A 267 23.37 12.84 -2.15
CA GLU A 267 23.48 11.51 -1.58
C GLU A 267 23.81 11.63 -0.07
N PRO A 268 23.03 11.01 0.82
CA PRO A 268 23.38 10.95 2.23
C PRO A 268 24.76 10.31 2.35
N PHE A 269 25.65 10.92 3.13
CA PHE A 269 26.94 10.32 3.41
C PHE A 269 26.73 8.94 4.04
N ASP A 270 27.18 7.93 3.31
CA ASP A 270 27.28 6.58 3.79
C ASP A 270 28.12 6.58 5.07
N THR A 271 27.56 6.11 6.18
CA THR A 271 28.17 6.22 7.52
C THR A 271 29.51 5.50 7.64
N TRP A 272 29.89 4.65 6.68
CA TRP A 272 31.22 4.03 6.63
C TRP A 272 32.34 5.01 6.29
N ALA A 273 32.06 6.12 5.61
CA ALA A 273 33.02 7.21 5.38
C ALA A 273 33.07 8.22 6.54
N ALA A 274 32.07 8.22 7.42
CA ALA A 274 32.03 9.06 8.62
C ALA A 274 32.79 8.44 9.81
N ASP A 275 32.89 7.10 9.83
CA ASP A 275 33.71 6.33 10.79
C ASP A 275 35.17 6.15 10.34
N GLU A 276 35.56 6.68 9.16
CA GLU A 276 36.97 6.87 8.86
C GLU A 276 37.47 7.99 9.78
N VAL A 277 37.86 7.60 11.00
CA VAL A 277 38.61 8.42 11.94
C VAL A 277 39.74 9.01 11.11
N VAL A 278 39.63 10.30 10.80
CA VAL A 278 40.75 11.04 10.25
C VAL A 278 41.82 10.92 11.32
N ASP A 279 42.80 10.04 11.08
CA ASP A 279 44.01 9.97 11.87
C ASP A 279 44.67 11.33 11.71
N VAL A 280 44.35 12.25 12.62
CA VAL A 280 45.02 13.54 12.69
C VAL A 280 46.45 13.21 13.02
N ALA A 281 47.33 13.34 12.02
CA ALA A 281 48.75 13.12 12.22
C ALA A 281 49.20 14.01 13.40
N PRO A 282 49.89 13.45 14.41
CA PRO A 282 50.23 14.20 15.61
C PRO A 282 51.08 15.41 15.21
N ILE A 283 50.59 16.60 15.55
CA ILE A 283 51.31 17.85 15.26
C ILE A 283 52.38 17.97 16.34
N ARG A 284 53.61 17.56 16.02
CA ARG A 284 54.74 17.69 16.94
C ARG A 284 55.42 19.04 16.73
N ARG A 285 55.74 19.73 17.83
CA ARG A 285 56.65 20.88 17.78
C ARG A 285 58.06 20.41 17.42
N PRO A 286 58.86 21.20 16.70
CA PRO A 286 60.28 20.92 16.54
C PRO A 286 60.93 20.79 17.93
N ASN A 287 61.46 19.61 18.25
CA ASN A 287 62.08 19.21 19.53
C ASN A 287 61.13 18.87 20.71
N GLY A 288 59.87 18.52 20.47
CA GLY A 288 58.95 18.00 21.49
C GLY A 288 58.42 16.60 21.14
N ASP A 289 58.41 15.69 22.11
CA ASP A 289 57.84 14.33 21.96
C ASP A 289 56.33 14.28 22.22
N GLU A 290 55.72 15.38 22.67
CA GLU A 290 54.31 15.47 23.04
C GLU A 290 53.43 15.88 21.86
N ASP A 291 52.29 15.20 21.71
CA ASP A 291 51.22 15.55 20.77
C ASP A 291 50.33 16.64 21.39
N ILE A 292 50.10 17.71 20.63
CA ILE A 292 49.30 18.88 21.05
C ILE A 292 47.96 19.00 20.31
N SER A 293 47.52 17.93 19.64
CA SER A 293 46.32 17.89 18.80
C SER A 293 44.99 18.22 19.52
N GLY A 294 44.98 18.32 20.85
CA GLY A 294 43.79 18.60 21.67
C GLY A 294 43.78 19.93 22.46
N GLU A 295 44.86 20.73 22.42
CA GLU A 295 44.90 22.00 23.18
C GLU A 295 44.20 23.13 22.43
N ARG A 296 42.86 23.14 22.45
CA ARG A 296 42.09 24.35 22.16
C ARG A 296 42.09 25.23 23.41
N GLY A 297 42.89 26.30 23.38
CA GLY A 297 42.81 27.37 24.38
C GLY A 297 41.44 28.04 24.38
N ASP A 298 41.00 28.45 25.57
CA ASP A 298 39.82 29.30 25.80
C ASP A 298 39.85 30.60 24.96
#